data_AF-A0A940Y850-F1
#
_entry.id   AF-A0A940Y850-F1
#
_cell.length_a   1.000
_cell.length_b   1.000
_cell.length_c   1.000
_cell.angle_alpha   90.00
_cell.angle_beta   90.00
_cell.angle_gamma   90.00
#
_symmetry.space_group_name_H-M   'P 1'
#
loop_
_entity.id
_entity.type
_entity.pdbx_description
1 polymer ?
#
loop_
_entity_poly.entity_id
_entity_poly.type
_entity_poly.pdbx_seq_one_letter_code
_entity_poly.pdbx_strand_id
1 'polypeptide(L)' 'MSTLHTEPRIADPDGFYEELIDSQRELSDEQVELMNAKLVLILANHIGDRAVLSAALKLARPTGT' A
#
# COMPACT_ATOMS: atom_id res chain seq x y z
N MET A 1 0.04 -15.93 14.38
CA MET A 1 -0.05 -15.76 12.93
C MET A 1 -1.15 -14.76 12.68
N SER A 2 -0.84 -13.60 12.10
CA SER A 2 -1.86 -12.60 11.75
C SER A 2 -2.49 -12.93 10.40
N THR A 3 -3.76 -12.56 10.25
CA THR A 3 -4.51 -12.71 8.99
C THR A 3 -4.47 -11.41 8.21
N LEU A 4 -4.40 -11.48 6.88
CA LEU A 4 -4.55 -10.30 6.03
C LEU A 4 -5.98 -9.77 6.12
N HIS A 5 -6.13 -8.48 6.44
CA HIS A 5 -7.43 -7.80 6.43
C HIS A 5 -7.58 -6.98 5.13
N THR A 6 -8.65 -7.22 4.39
CA THR A 6 -8.99 -6.50 3.14
C THR A 6 -10.18 -5.56 3.29
N GLU A 7 -10.77 -5.50 4.48
CA GLU A 7 -11.87 -4.60 4.82
C GLU A 7 -11.33 -3.21 5.18
N PRO A 8 -12.10 -2.13 4.95
CA PRO A 8 -11.74 -0.79 5.39
C PRO A 8 -11.51 -0.75 6.92
N ARG A 9 -10.32 -0.33 7.34
CA ARG A 9 -9.92 -0.27 8.77
C ARG A 9 -9.32 1.07 9.20
N ILE A 10 -9.26 2.03 8.28
CA ILE A 10 -8.80 3.38 8.57
C ILE A 10 -10.01 4.17 9.06
N ALA A 11 -9.86 4.89 10.19
CA ALA A 11 -10.96 5.64 10.80
C ALA A 11 -11.45 6.81 9.92
N ASP A 12 -10.53 7.42 9.17
CA ASP A 12 -10.78 8.46 8.17
C ASP A 12 -10.14 8.07 6.83
N PRO A 13 -10.82 7.25 6.01
CA PRO A 13 -10.28 6.80 4.73
C PRO A 13 -10.04 7.98 3.78
N ASP A 14 -10.99 8.92 3.73
CA ASP A 14 -10.97 10.05 2.79
C ASP A 14 -9.81 10.99 3.11
N GLY A 15 -9.60 11.33 4.38
CA GLY A 15 -8.47 12.15 4.81
C GLY A 15 -7.11 11.50 4.52
N PHE A 16 -6.98 10.18 4.71
CA PHE A 16 -5.76 9.47 4.33
C PHE A 16 -5.54 9.46 2.80
N TYR A 17 -6.60 9.30 2.01
CA TYR A 17 -6.51 9.38 0.55
C TYR A 17 -6.08 10.77 0.10
N GLU A 18 -6.62 11.84 0.71
CA GLU A 18 -6.19 13.21 0.43
C GLU A 18 -4.70 13.41 0.76
N GLU A 19 -4.24 12.99 1.94
CA GLU A 19 -2.83 13.08 2.33
C GLU A 19 -1.91 12.33 1.35
N LEU A 20 -2.33 11.14 0.91
CA LEU A 20 -1.57 10.33 -0.05
C LEU A 20 -1.46 11.04 -1.41
N ILE A 21 -2.54 11.65 -1.91
CA ILE A 21 -2.51 12.41 -3.17
C ILE A 21 -1.66 13.67 -3.02
N ASP A 22 -1.80 14.39 -1.91
CA ASP A 22 -1.05 15.59 -1.59
C ASP A 22 0.45 15.35 -1.59
N SER A 23 0.89 14.21 -1.04
CA SER A 23 2.29 13.81 -1.03
C SER A 23 2.92 13.62 -2.43
N GLN A 24 2.11 13.52 -3.48
CA GLN A 24 2.53 13.24 -4.86
C GLN A 24 2.41 14.45 -5.79
N ARG A 25 1.76 15.55 -5.38
CA ARG A 25 1.33 16.64 -6.28
C ARG A 25 2.47 17.34 -7.06
N GLU A 26 3.68 17.34 -6.52
CA GLU A 26 4.85 17.99 -7.13
C GLU A 26 5.86 17.00 -7.71
N LEU A 27 5.51 15.72 -7.74
CA LEU A 27 6.37 14.64 -8.22
C LEU A 27 6.09 14.32 -9.69
N SER A 28 7.13 13.95 -10.43
CA SER A 28 6.97 13.31 -11.74
C SER A 28 6.41 11.89 -11.58
N ASP A 29 5.87 11.32 -12.66
CA ASP A 29 5.35 9.94 -12.66
C ASP A 29 6.38 8.93 -12.13
N GLU A 30 7.64 9.03 -12.56
CA GLU A 30 8.73 8.17 -12.07
C GLU A 30 9.00 8.36 -10.57
N GLN A 31 8.90 9.60 -10.07
CA GLN A 31 9.06 9.90 -8.65
C GLN A 31 7.88 9.38 -7.83
N VAL A 32 6.66 9.43 -8.36
CA VAL A 32 5.45 8.85 -7.77
C VAL A 32 5.59 7.33 -7.65
N GLU A 33 6.03 6.65 -8.72
CA GLU A 33 6.28 5.20 -8.68
C GLU A 33 7.34 4.83 -7.63
N LEU A 34 8.45 5.59 -7.57
CA LEU A 34 9.49 5.38 -6.57
C LEU A 34 8.98 5.61 -5.14
N MET A 35 8.17 6.66 -4.93
CA MET A 35 7.57 6.97 -3.63
C MET A 35 6.64 5.83 -3.19
N ASN A 36 5.77 5.36 -4.07
CA ASN A 36 4.84 4.26 -3.80
C ASN A 36 5.59 2.96 -3.49
N ALA A 37 6.65 2.63 -4.24
CA ALA A 37 7.49 1.47 -3.95
C ALA A 37 8.14 1.55 -2.56
N LYS A 38 8.66 2.72 -2.17
CA LYS A 38 9.22 2.94 -0.83
C LYS A 38 8.15 2.84 0.26
N LEU A 39 6.97 3.42 0.05
CA LEU A 39 5.85 3.34 0.98
C LEU A 39 5.45 1.89 1.23
N VAL A 40 5.32 1.08 0.16
CA VAL A 40 5.03 -0.36 0.26
C VAL A 40 6.08 -1.09 1.10
N LEU A 41 7.37 -0.80 0.91
CA LEU A 41 8.44 -1.40 1.71
C LEU A 41 8.40 -0.99 3.19
N ILE A 42 8.12 0.28 3.48
CA ILE A 42 7.97 0.79 4.85
C ILE A 42 6.80 0.07 5.56
N LEU A 43 5.65 -0.02 4.90
CA LEU A 43 4.47 -0.70 5.44
C LEU A 43 4.71 -2.21 5.57
N ALA A 44 5.43 -2.84 4.63
CA ALA A 44 5.80 -4.25 4.72
C ALA A 44 6.69 -4.54 5.93
N ASN A 45 7.65 -3.65 6.21
CA ASN A 45 8.49 -3.73 7.40
C ASN A 45 7.68 -3.53 8.68
N HIS A 46 6.71 -2.61 8.69
CA HIS A 46 5.81 -2.41 9.82
C HIS A 46 4.94 -3.65 10.10
N ILE A 47 4.46 -4.33 9.06
CA ILE A 47 3.66 -5.56 9.19
C ILE A 47 4.50 -6.72 9.71
N GLY A 48 5.72 -6.92 9.20
CA GLY A 48 6.68 -7.93 9.66
C GLY A 48 6.30 -9.41 9.47
N ASP A 49 5.03 -9.73 9.20
CA ASP A 49 4.54 -11.10 9.01
C ASP A 49 4.63 -11.54 7.53
N ARG A 50 5.56 -12.46 7.24
CA ARG A 50 5.80 -12.98 5.89
C ARG A 50 4.57 -13.65 5.26
N ALA A 51 3.71 -14.29 6.06
CA ALA A 51 2.51 -14.95 5.55
C ALA A 51 1.48 -13.92 5.07
N VAL A 52 1.27 -12.85 5.85
CA VAL A 52 0.41 -11.71 5.47
C VAL A 52 0.90 -11.06 4.19
N LEU A 53 2.21 -10.76 4.10
CA LEU A 53 2.80 -10.15 2.90
C LEU A 53 2.67 -11.04 1.66
N SER A 54 2.82 -12.37 1.82
CA SER A 54 2.68 -13.32 0.71
C SER A 54 1.24 -13.43 0.23
N ALA A 55 0.26 -13.35 1.13
CA ALA A 55 -1.16 -13.29 0.77
C ALA A 55 -1.50 -12.00 0.03
N ALA A 56 -0.98 -10.86 0.50
CA ALA A 56 -1.21 -9.56 -0.14
C ALA A 56 -0.68 -9.53 -1.58
N LEU A 57 0.54 -10.04 -1.83
CA LEU A 57 1.12 -10.13 -3.17
C LEU A 57 0.27 -10.98 -4.13
N LYS A 58 -0.32 -12.08 -3.64
CA LYS A 58 -1.19 -12.94 -4.46
C LYS A 58 -2.48 -12.22 -4.86
N LEU A 59 -3.06 -11.42 -3.96
CA LEU A 59 -4.29 -10.66 -4.23
C LEU A 59 -4.04 -9.43 -5.12
N ALA A 60 -2.91 -8.75 -4.97
CA ALA A 60 -2.58 -7.55 -5.73
C ALA A 60 -2.14 -7.85 -7.17
N ARG A 61 -1.74 -9.09 -7.48
CA ARG A 61 -1.36 -9.47 -8.84
C ARG A 61 -2.57 -9.28 -9.77
N PRO A 62 -2.43 -8.51 -10.87
CA PRO A 62 -3.50 -8.39 -11.85
C PRO A 62 -3.90 -9.79 -12.35
N THR A 63 -5.19 -10.09 -12.33
CA THR A 63 -5.72 -11.26 -13.03
C THR A 63 -5.59 -10.95 -14.51
N GLY A 64 -4.70 -11.65 -15.21
CA GLY A 64 -4.44 -11.40 -16.64
C GLY A 64 -5.75 -11.39 -17.44
N THR A 65 -5.95 -10.32 -18.22
CA THR A 65 -6.88 -10.29 -19.36
C THR A 65 -6.32 -11.12 -20.50
#